data_AF-A0A7V2KR40-F1
#
_entry.id   AF-A0A7V2KR40-F1
#
_cell.length_a   1.000
_cell.length_b   1.000
_cell.length_c   1.000
_cell.angle_alpha   90.00
_cell.angle_beta   90.00
_cell.angle_gamma   90.00
#
_symmetry.space_group_name_H-M   'P 1'
#
loop_
_entity.id
_entity.type
_entity.pdbx_description
1 polymer ?
#
loop_
_entity_poly.entity_id
_entity_poly.type
_entity_poly.pdbx_seq_one_letter_code
_entity_poly.pdbx_strand_id
1 'polypeptide(L)'
;MKKIVVIAVAVVVLLTLGLGTGAVMAAKLGTVDPWTTDTTYNGNGLPSGAHYNLNIIGAPKDKNSDAEGWDDTSRHTIMVELGSKTNIYMQQGDGFTVIDGNGTDNDGARFQLDEGRYEVFLCALGKPNKSVTITPEVIFDGQTAEEVFLLGTITVDHNKKPKWERVTGLFLVTVSIDTGAGIVDYHNAWVFDIPELIDYWWEYDNSGCKLCQVRFYKVDSIPEEGIPTP
;
A
#
# COMPACT_ATOMS: atom_id res chain seq x y z
N MET A 1 -22.43 22.15 21.63
CA MET A 1 -21.22 21.62 20.98
C MET A 1 -21.31 20.11 21.05
N LYS A 2 -21.84 19.47 20.00
CA LYS A 2 -21.90 18.00 19.93
C LYS A 2 -20.46 17.53 19.76
N LYS A 3 -19.98 16.74 20.72
CA LYS A 3 -18.67 16.11 20.61
C LYS A 3 -18.78 15.08 19.49
N ILE A 4 -18.04 15.30 18.40
CA ILE A 4 -17.89 14.33 17.33
C ILE A 4 -17.13 13.15 17.94
N VAL A 5 -17.71 11.95 17.86
CA VAL A 5 -17.06 10.72 18.31
C VAL A 5 -16.68 9.97 17.05
N VAL A 6 -15.43 10.13 16.60
CA VAL A 6 -14.85 9.27 15.58
C VAL A 6 -14.50 7.95 16.25
N ILE A 7 -15.20 6.87 15.90
CA ILE A 7 -14.83 5.51 16.32
C ILE A 7 -14.05 4.89 15.17
N ALA A 8 -12.75 5.18 15.11
CA ALA A 8 -11.84 4.48 14.22
C ALA A 8 -11.50 3.12 14.83
N VAL A 9 -12.11 2.04 14.32
CA VAL A 9 -11.68 0.68 14.65
C VAL A 9 -10.60 0.28 13.63
N ALA A 10 -9.34 0.64 13.93
CA ALA A 10 -8.20 0.07 13.23
C ALA A 10 -8.03 -1.39 13.67
N VAL A 11 -8.59 -2.35 12.92
CA VAL A 11 -8.34 -3.78 13.16
C VAL A 11 -6.98 -4.12 12.57
N VAL A 12 -5.93 -4.02 13.39
CA VAL A 12 -4.59 -4.52 13.06
C VAL A 12 -4.53 -6.00 13.44
N VAL A 13 -4.58 -6.90 12.46
CA VAL A 13 -4.22 -8.32 12.66
C VAL A 13 -2.80 -8.54 12.17
N LEU A 14 -1.86 -8.59 13.10
CA LEU A 14 -0.49 -9.07 12.89
C LEU A 14 -0.23 -10.20 13.89
N LEU A 15 -0.26 -11.43 13.41
CA LEU A 15 0.08 -12.62 14.18
C LEU A 15 1.07 -13.47 13.38
N THR A 16 2.37 -13.28 13.67
CA THR A 16 3.43 -14.20 13.24
C THR A 16 4.01 -14.91 14.45
N LEU A 17 3.52 -16.10 14.74
CA LEU A 17 4.28 -17.11 15.47
C LEU A 17 4.09 -18.46 14.78
N GLY A 18 5.11 -18.84 14.03
CA GLY A 18 5.24 -20.19 13.50
C GLY A 18 5.57 -21.17 14.62
N LEU A 19 4.71 -22.15 14.83
CA LEU A 19 5.07 -23.50 15.29
C LEU A 19 4.14 -24.48 14.57
N GLY A 20 4.75 -25.45 13.88
CA GLY A 20 4.04 -26.42 13.07
C GLY A 20 3.43 -27.59 13.86
N THR A 21 2.84 -28.48 13.06
CA THR A 21 2.27 -29.82 13.32
C THR A 21 0.78 -29.88 13.67
N GLY A 22 0.03 -30.62 12.84
CA GLY A 22 -1.31 -31.14 13.16
C GLY A 22 -2.35 -30.89 12.06
N ALA A 23 -2.71 -31.94 11.32
CA ALA A 23 -3.83 -31.94 10.38
C ALA A 23 -5.19 -31.88 11.12
N VAL A 24 -6.17 -31.17 10.55
CA VAL A 24 -7.60 -31.46 10.76
C VAL A 24 -8.37 -31.24 9.46
N MET A 25 -9.32 -32.15 9.19
CA MET A 25 -10.02 -32.39 7.93
C MET A 25 -11.41 -31.72 7.84
N ALA A 26 -11.83 -31.43 6.59
CA ALA A 26 -13.22 -31.39 6.03
C ALA A 26 -14.24 -30.38 6.61
N ALA A 27 -15.15 -29.75 5.85
CA ALA A 27 -15.88 -30.23 4.67
C ALA A 27 -16.35 -29.10 3.72
N LYS A 28 -16.62 -29.53 2.48
CA LYS A 28 -17.11 -28.82 1.28
C LYS A 28 -18.59 -28.42 1.39
N LEU A 29 -18.95 -27.23 0.90
CA LEU A 29 -20.22 -27.01 0.20
C LEU A 29 -20.06 -25.87 -0.81
N GLY A 30 -20.23 -26.20 -2.09
CA GLY A 30 -20.08 -25.28 -3.18
C GLY A 30 -21.29 -24.37 -3.32
N THR A 31 -21.01 -23.08 -3.42
CA THR A 31 -21.81 -22.14 -4.19
C THR A 31 -20.85 -21.61 -5.24
N VAL A 32 -21.13 -21.86 -6.51
CA VAL A 32 -20.38 -21.23 -7.60
C VAL A 32 -20.80 -19.76 -7.54
N ASP A 33 -19.92 -18.89 -7.07
CA ASP A 33 -20.11 -17.45 -7.16
C ASP A 33 -19.96 -17.04 -8.64
N PRO A 34 -20.92 -16.31 -9.25
CA PRO A 34 -20.78 -15.80 -10.62
C PRO A 34 -19.71 -14.72 -10.80
N TRP A 35 -18.95 -14.37 -9.75
CA TRP A 35 -17.95 -13.29 -9.74
C TRP A 35 -16.53 -13.76 -9.40
N THR A 36 -16.12 -14.94 -9.86
CA THR A 36 -14.70 -15.31 -9.85
C THR A 36 -13.97 -14.64 -11.02
N THR A 37 -13.39 -13.46 -10.82
CA THR A 37 -12.20 -13.10 -11.60
C THR A 37 -11.11 -14.07 -11.15
N ASP A 38 -10.92 -15.13 -11.93
CA ASP A 38 -9.83 -16.10 -11.79
C ASP A 38 -8.50 -15.35 -11.97
N THR A 39 -8.03 -14.68 -10.92
CA THR A 39 -6.63 -14.28 -10.81
C THR A 39 -5.84 -15.55 -10.63
N THR A 40 -5.47 -16.17 -11.74
CA THR A 40 -4.61 -17.34 -11.73
C THR A 40 -3.23 -16.89 -11.23
N TYR A 41 -2.98 -17.08 -9.94
CA TYR A 41 -1.68 -16.83 -9.34
C TYR A 41 -0.65 -17.76 -9.98
N ASN A 42 0.49 -17.20 -10.36
CA ASN A 42 1.64 -17.96 -10.85
C ASN A 42 2.32 -18.71 -9.69
N GLY A 43 3.29 -19.58 -10.02
CA GLY A 43 4.03 -20.38 -9.04
C GLY A 43 4.85 -19.58 -8.01
N ASN A 44 4.88 -18.25 -8.14
CA ASN A 44 5.52 -17.31 -7.23
C ASN A 44 4.50 -16.43 -6.46
N GLY A 45 3.21 -16.80 -6.46
CA GLY A 45 2.18 -16.16 -5.64
C GLY A 45 1.75 -14.77 -6.11
N LEU A 46 2.01 -14.43 -7.37
CA LEU A 46 1.58 -13.17 -7.99
C LEU A 46 0.51 -13.43 -9.06
N PRO A 47 -0.43 -12.50 -9.31
CA PRO A 47 -1.33 -12.61 -10.45
C PRO A 47 -0.56 -12.68 -11.77
N SER A 48 -1.14 -13.40 -12.73
CA SER A 48 -0.68 -13.41 -14.12
C SER A 48 -1.27 -12.21 -14.87
N GLY A 49 -0.51 -11.60 -15.79
CA GLY A 49 -1.01 -10.54 -16.67
C GLY A 49 -0.29 -9.20 -16.55
N ALA A 50 -0.89 -8.18 -17.18
CA ALA A 50 -0.37 -6.82 -17.22
C ALA A 50 -0.36 -6.19 -15.81
N HIS A 51 0.72 -5.50 -15.49
CA HIS A 51 0.90 -4.80 -14.21
C HIS A 51 1.85 -3.62 -14.38
N TYR A 52 1.71 -2.62 -13.52
CA TYR A 52 2.69 -1.56 -13.38
C TYR A 52 3.75 -1.96 -12.34
N ASN A 53 5.02 -1.71 -12.65
CA ASN A 53 6.14 -1.95 -11.74
C ASN A 53 6.68 -0.61 -11.24
N LEU A 54 6.70 -0.40 -9.93
CA LEU A 54 7.39 0.72 -9.29
C LEU A 54 8.59 0.19 -8.50
N ASN A 55 9.77 0.73 -8.73
CA ASN A 55 10.95 0.43 -7.93
C ASN A 55 11.21 1.56 -6.93
N ILE A 56 11.32 1.23 -5.65
CA ILE A 56 11.72 2.15 -4.59
C ILE A 56 13.15 1.81 -4.19
N ILE A 57 14.06 2.73 -4.43
CA ILE A 57 15.51 2.52 -4.36
C ILE A 57 16.07 3.30 -3.17
N GLY A 58 16.65 2.58 -2.21
CA GLY A 58 17.33 3.22 -1.09
C GLY A 58 18.64 3.85 -1.52
N ALA A 59 18.77 5.16 -1.34
CA ALA A 59 19.97 5.96 -1.57
C ALA A 59 20.50 6.60 -0.27
N PRO A 60 21.81 6.85 -0.15
CA PRO A 60 22.34 7.67 0.95
C PRO A 60 21.67 9.05 0.99
N LYS A 61 21.46 9.60 2.18
CA LYS A 61 21.03 10.99 2.38
C LYS A 61 21.98 11.94 1.62
N ASP A 62 21.45 12.99 1.02
CA ASP A 62 22.15 13.98 0.17
C ASP A 62 22.68 13.44 -1.17
N LYS A 63 22.53 12.15 -1.45
CA LYS A 63 22.81 11.63 -2.78
C LYS A 63 21.65 12.08 -3.64
N ASN A 64 21.89 13.12 -4.44
CA ASN A 64 21.14 13.45 -5.67
C ASN A 64 20.11 14.61 -5.52
N SER A 65 20.38 15.62 -4.69
CA SER A 65 19.44 16.72 -4.35
C SER A 65 18.87 17.55 -5.52
N ASP A 66 19.46 17.55 -6.71
CA ASP A 66 18.98 18.39 -7.84
C ASP A 66 19.39 17.82 -9.22
N ALA A 67 19.47 16.50 -9.38
CA ALA A 67 19.90 15.90 -10.65
C ALA A 67 18.85 16.03 -11.75
N GLU A 68 19.28 16.35 -12.97
CA GLU A 68 18.38 16.38 -14.14
C GLU A 68 17.66 15.03 -14.32
N GLY A 69 16.33 15.08 -14.53
CA GLY A 69 15.49 13.90 -14.75
C GLY A 69 14.74 13.39 -13.52
N TRP A 70 14.70 14.14 -12.40
CA TRP A 70 13.85 13.78 -11.27
C TRP A 70 12.35 13.82 -11.58
N ASP A 71 11.97 14.83 -12.36
CA ASP A 71 10.62 15.10 -12.85
C ASP A 71 10.31 14.36 -14.15
N ASP A 72 11.14 13.39 -14.56
CA ASP A 72 10.82 12.52 -15.70
C ASP A 72 9.66 11.60 -15.33
N THR A 73 8.45 12.01 -15.70
CA THR A 73 7.20 11.31 -15.44
C THR A 73 7.14 9.91 -16.02
N SER A 74 7.97 9.58 -17.02
CA SER A 74 8.04 8.25 -17.65
C SER A 74 8.87 7.24 -16.84
N ARG A 75 9.49 7.67 -15.75
CA ARG A 75 10.28 6.78 -14.91
C ARG A 75 9.42 5.84 -14.07
N HIS A 76 10.01 4.72 -13.70
CA HIS A 76 9.40 3.70 -12.85
C HIS A 76 10.17 3.54 -11.52
N THR A 77 10.79 4.63 -11.05
CA THR A 77 11.73 4.61 -9.93
C THR A 77 11.53 5.81 -9.01
N ILE A 78 11.43 5.54 -7.71
CA ILE A 78 11.51 6.53 -6.63
C ILE A 78 12.77 6.24 -5.82
N MET A 79 13.47 7.29 -5.39
CA MET A 79 14.62 7.20 -4.50
C MET A 79 14.19 7.63 -3.11
N VAL A 80 14.60 6.90 -2.09
CA VAL A 80 14.26 7.17 -0.68
C VAL A 80 15.51 7.11 0.17
N GLU A 81 15.50 7.77 1.32
CA GLU A 81 16.64 7.77 2.23
C GLU A 81 16.94 6.34 2.74
N LEU A 82 18.22 5.99 2.87
CA LEU A 82 18.67 4.76 3.54
C LEU A 82 18.81 5.00 5.04
N GLY A 83 18.20 4.13 5.86
CA GLY A 83 18.31 4.19 7.31
C GLY A 83 17.48 5.30 7.96
N SER A 84 16.50 5.83 7.22
CA SER A 84 15.65 6.95 7.62
C SER A 84 14.26 6.78 7.00
N LYS A 85 13.34 7.68 7.36
CA LYS A 85 11.98 7.74 6.86
C LYS A 85 11.89 8.71 5.68
N THR A 86 11.13 8.31 4.67
CA THR A 86 10.77 9.16 3.52
C THR A 86 9.27 9.08 3.31
N ASN A 87 8.60 10.22 3.13
CA ASN A 87 7.19 10.21 2.71
C ASN A 87 7.11 10.01 1.20
N ILE A 88 6.19 9.14 0.78
CA ILE A 88 5.81 8.94 -0.62
C ILE A 88 4.33 9.30 -0.74
N TYR A 89 4.03 10.51 -1.21
CA TYR A 89 2.68 10.99 -1.41
C TYR A 89 2.08 10.34 -2.67
N MET A 90 0.80 9.97 -2.59
CA MET A 90 0.13 9.31 -3.69
C MET A 90 -1.22 9.94 -4.01
N GLN A 91 -1.52 9.95 -5.31
CA GLN A 91 -2.81 10.39 -5.86
C GLN A 91 -3.26 9.44 -6.97
N GLN A 92 -4.53 9.54 -7.39
CA GLN A 92 -5.00 8.95 -8.64
C GLN A 92 -5.14 10.00 -9.72
N GLY A 93 -4.91 9.60 -10.97
CA GLY A 93 -5.12 10.44 -12.14
C GLY A 93 -4.95 9.66 -13.44
N ASP A 94 -4.80 10.38 -14.54
CA ASP A 94 -4.64 9.80 -15.88
C ASP A 94 -3.27 9.11 -16.01
N GLY A 95 -3.25 7.79 -15.90
CA GLY A 95 -2.05 6.98 -16.05
C GLY A 95 -1.12 6.97 -14.84
N PHE A 96 -0.30 5.92 -14.78
CA PHE A 96 0.77 5.81 -13.80
C PHE A 96 1.89 6.78 -14.12
N THR A 97 2.27 7.59 -13.13
CA THR A 97 3.31 8.62 -13.28
C THR A 97 4.11 8.74 -11.99
N VAL A 98 5.44 8.73 -12.07
CA VAL A 98 6.27 9.20 -10.94
C VAL A 98 6.41 10.70 -11.10
N ILE A 99 5.62 11.46 -10.34
CA ILE A 99 5.56 12.93 -10.42
C ILE A 99 6.85 13.52 -9.86
N ASP A 100 7.30 12.97 -8.75
CA ASP A 100 8.58 13.31 -8.13
C ASP A 100 9.27 12.03 -7.68
N GLY A 101 10.37 11.71 -8.33
CA GLY A 101 11.15 10.52 -7.99
C GLY A 101 12.15 10.74 -6.87
N ASN A 102 12.37 11.96 -6.39
CA ASN A 102 13.32 12.27 -5.34
C ASN A 102 12.60 12.31 -3.99
N GLY A 103 12.88 11.35 -3.12
CA GLY A 103 12.45 11.39 -1.73
C GLY A 103 13.63 11.53 -0.76
N THR A 104 14.78 11.99 -1.26
CA THR A 104 15.99 12.24 -0.46
C THR A 104 16.22 13.72 -0.15
N ASP A 105 15.34 14.57 -0.66
CA ASP A 105 15.16 15.97 -0.31
C ASP A 105 14.17 16.12 0.86
N ASN A 106 13.72 17.35 1.12
CA ASN A 106 12.97 17.69 2.33
C ASN A 106 11.44 17.59 2.16
N ASP A 107 10.94 17.40 0.95
CA ASP A 107 9.51 17.37 0.64
C ASP A 107 8.97 16.01 0.20
N GLY A 108 9.86 15.02 0.00
CA GLY A 108 9.48 13.62 -0.22
C GLY A 108 9.00 13.35 -1.64
N ALA A 109 8.81 12.07 -1.97
CA ALA A 109 8.49 11.65 -3.32
C ALA A 109 6.99 11.72 -3.62
N ARG A 110 6.62 11.76 -4.92
CA ARG A 110 5.22 11.81 -5.38
C ARG A 110 4.96 10.79 -6.49
N PHE A 111 3.90 10.02 -6.33
CA PHE A 111 3.49 9.00 -7.28
C PHE A 111 2.00 9.10 -7.60
N GLN A 112 1.68 9.02 -8.88
CA GLN A 112 0.30 8.91 -9.35
C GLN A 112 0.03 7.49 -9.81
N LEU A 113 -1.03 6.91 -9.26
CA LEU A 113 -1.64 5.69 -9.78
C LEU A 113 -2.59 6.04 -10.93
N ASP A 114 -2.64 5.18 -11.95
CA ASP A 114 -3.72 5.25 -12.95
C ASP A 114 -5.09 5.05 -12.28
N GLU A 115 -6.15 5.55 -12.89
CA GLU A 115 -7.52 5.40 -12.41
C GLU A 115 -7.90 3.91 -12.23
N GLY A 116 -8.67 3.61 -11.19
CA GLY A 116 -9.16 2.27 -10.88
C GLY A 116 -8.58 1.69 -9.60
N ARG A 117 -8.75 0.38 -9.42
CA ARG A 117 -8.36 -0.33 -8.20
C ARG A 117 -7.32 -1.39 -8.53
N TYR A 118 -6.49 -1.74 -7.55
CA TYR A 118 -5.35 -2.61 -7.78
C TYR A 118 -5.19 -3.66 -6.70
N GLU A 119 -4.86 -4.87 -7.12
CA GLU A 119 -4.18 -5.80 -6.24
C GLU A 119 -2.69 -5.43 -6.21
N VAL A 120 -2.21 -5.08 -5.01
CA VAL A 120 -0.87 -4.54 -4.81
C VAL A 120 0.01 -5.57 -4.13
N PHE A 121 1.20 -5.78 -4.69
CA PHE A 121 2.22 -6.66 -4.15
C PHE A 121 3.52 -5.91 -3.95
N LEU A 122 4.27 -6.26 -2.91
CA LEU A 122 5.54 -5.64 -2.60
C LEU A 122 6.59 -6.71 -2.25
N CYS A 123 7.83 -6.46 -2.65
CA CYS A 123 8.95 -7.34 -2.34
C CYS A 123 10.24 -6.53 -2.07
N ALA A 124 10.90 -6.83 -0.95
CA ALA A 124 12.26 -6.39 -0.70
C ALA A 124 13.25 -7.24 -1.52
N LEU A 125 13.71 -6.72 -2.65
CA LEU A 125 14.64 -7.38 -3.58
C LEU A 125 16.11 -7.09 -3.29
N GLY A 126 16.41 -6.15 -2.40
CA GLY A 126 17.77 -5.74 -2.02
C GLY A 126 18.60 -6.83 -1.33
N LYS A 127 19.68 -6.45 -0.62
CA LYS A 127 20.47 -7.43 0.14
C LYS A 127 19.63 -8.08 1.26
N PRO A 128 19.87 -9.36 1.60
CA PRO A 128 19.22 -10.01 2.74
C PRO A 128 19.46 -9.30 4.08
N ASN A 129 18.60 -9.59 5.06
CA ASN A 129 18.58 -9.03 6.42
C ASN A 129 18.40 -7.51 6.43
N LYS A 130 17.61 -7.02 5.47
CA LYS A 130 17.14 -5.64 5.35
C LYS A 130 15.63 -5.67 5.25
N SER A 131 15.00 -4.59 5.67
CA SER A 131 13.56 -4.44 5.67
C SER A 131 13.16 -3.03 5.29
N VAL A 132 11.89 -2.89 4.97
CA VAL A 132 11.16 -1.64 4.93
C VAL A 132 9.93 -1.80 5.82
N THR A 133 9.62 -0.78 6.61
CA THR A 133 8.31 -0.63 7.25
C THR A 133 7.54 0.47 6.54
N ILE A 134 6.29 0.21 6.19
CA ILE A 134 5.40 1.17 5.53
C ILE A 134 4.21 1.43 6.44
N THR A 135 3.98 2.71 6.72
CA THR A 135 2.83 3.20 7.47
C THR A 135 2.00 4.08 6.55
N PRO A 136 0.87 3.59 6.00
CA PRO A 136 -0.04 4.42 5.23
C PRO A 136 -0.76 5.41 6.14
N GLU A 137 -0.78 6.66 5.71
CA GLU A 137 -1.41 7.77 6.40
C GLU A 137 -2.29 8.54 5.42
N VAL A 138 -3.34 9.17 5.94
CA VAL A 138 -4.25 9.99 5.15
C VAL A 138 -4.79 11.17 5.94
N ILE A 139 -4.94 12.33 5.31
CA ILE A 139 -5.70 13.44 5.88
C ILE A 139 -7.19 13.22 5.61
N PHE A 140 -7.95 13.24 6.69
CA PHE A 140 -9.39 13.38 6.67
C PHE A 140 -9.75 14.87 6.76
N ASP A 141 -10.46 15.37 5.76
CA ASP A 141 -11.07 16.70 5.76
C ASP A 141 -12.35 16.66 6.59
N GLY A 142 -12.19 16.80 7.90
CA GLY A 142 -13.32 17.07 8.77
C GLY A 142 -13.82 18.49 8.52
N GLN A 143 -15.13 18.66 8.35
CA GLN A 143 -15.78 19.96 8.09
C GLN A 143 -15.32 21.15 8.98
N THR A 144 -14.74 20.85 10.16
CA THR A 144 -14.20 21.84 11.11
C THR A 144 -12.69 21.80 11.29
N ALA A 145 -12.02 20.70 10.93
CA ALA A 145 -10.59 20.49 11.11
C ALA A 145 -10.12 19.28 10.29
N GLU A 146 -8.89 19.37 9.79
CA GLU A 146 -8.19 18.25 9.18
C GLU A 146 -7.52 17.39 10.27
N GLU A 147 -7.60 16.07 10.12
CA GLU A 147 -6.99 15.10 11.03
C GLU A 147 -6.22 14.04 10.23
N VAL A 148 -5.06 13.61 10.75
CA VAL A 148 -4.26 12.53 10.15
C VAL A 148 -4.70 11.18 10.70
N PHE A 149 -5.01 10.24 9.79
CA PHE A 149 -5.39 8.87 10.09
C PHE A 149 -4.31 7.88 9.66
N LEU A 150 -3.91 7.02 10.59
CA LEU A 150 -3.02 5.88 10.33
C LEU A 150 -3.87 4.68 9.90
N LEU A 151 -3.60 4.15 8.71
CA LEU A 151 -4.38 3.06 8.12
C LEU A 151 -3.79 1.67 8.43
N GLY A 152 -2.64 1.63 9.10
CA GLY A 152 -2.00 0.40 9.56
C GLY A 152 -0.48 0.48 9.44
N THR A 153 0.18 -0.67 9.52
CA THR A 153 1.61 -0.78 9.27
C THR A 153 1.94 -2.17 8.75
N ILE A 154 2.84 -2.26 7.78
CA ILE A 154 3.44 -3.53 7.38
C ILE A 154 4.97 -3.41 7.38
N THR A 155 5.65 -4.48 7.77
CA THR A 155 7.09 -4.62 7.55
C THR A 155 7.32 -5.72 6.54
N VAL A 156 8.07 -5.41 5.47
CA VAL A 156 8.51 -6.39 4.49
C VAL A 156 10.02 -6.54 4.59
N ASP A 157 10.47 -7.77 4.88
CA ASP A 157 11.87 -8.12 5.03
C ASP A 157 12.37 -9.05 3.92
N HIS A 158 13.68 -9.07 3.73
CA HIS A 158 14.34 -10.04 2.86
C HIS A 158 15.15 -11.05 3.68
N ASN A 159 14.58 -12.23 3.91
CA ASN A 159 15.29 -13.35 4.54
C ASN A 159 15.80 -14.38 3.51
N LYS A 160 17.02 -14.16 3.01
CA LYS A 160 17.77 -14.97 2.02
C LYS A 160 17.16 -15.03 0.60
N LYS A 161 15.85 -15.28 0.49
CA LYS A 161 15.11 -15.29 -0.77
C LYS A 161 14.07 -14.18 -0.75
N PRO A 162 13.96 -13.35 -1.80
CA PRO A 162 12.90 -12.36 -1.85
C PRO A 162 11.53 -13.02 -1.87
N LYS A 163 10.60 -12.45 -1.11
CA LYS A 163 9.22 -12.92 -0.99
C LYS A 163 8.28 -11.79 -1.39
N TRP A 164 7.33 -12.10 -2.26
CA TRP A 164 6.25 -11.18 -2.59
C TRP A 164 5.17 -11.26 -1.53
N GLU A 165 4.75 -10.10 -1.04
CA GLU A 165 3.68 -9.96 -0.07
C GLU A 165 2.54 -9.17 -0.70
N ARG A 166 1.32 -9.67 -0.54
CA ARG A 166 0.12 -8.94 -0.93
C ARG A 166 -0.08 -7.80 0.09
N VAL A 167 0.05 -6.57 -0.38
CA VAL A 167 -0.04 -5.34 0.44
C VAL A 167 -1.22 -4.47 0.03
N THR A 168 -2.23 -5.06 -0.61
CA THR A 168 -3.44 -4.36 -1.05
C THR A 168 -4.12 -3.62 0.10
N GLY A 169 -4.09 -4.19 1.30
CA GLY A 169 -4.65 -3.59 2.52
C GLY A 169 -4.08 -2.21 2.88
N LEU A 170 -2.91 -1.82 2.38
CA LEU A 170 -2.37 -0.47 2.60
C LEU A 170 -3.25 0.63 1.98
N PHE A 171 -4.03 0.28 0.96
CA PHE A 171 -4.96 1.18 0.26
C PHE A 171 -6.42 0.97 0.66
N LEU A 172 -6.69 0.07 1.62
CA LEU A 172 -8.06 -0.24 2.04
C LEU A 172 -8.35 0.40 3.39
N VAL A 173 -9.54 1.01 3.49
CA VAL A 173 -10.01 1.70 4.68
C VAL A 173 -11.37 1.15 5.09
N THR A 174 -11.55 0.90 6.38
CA THR A 174 -12.84 0.64 7.00
C THR A 174 -13.12 1.74 8.03
N VAL A 175 -14.11 2.59 7.77
CA VAL A 175 -14.39 3.80 8.56
C VAL A 175 -15.88 4.18 8.49
N SER A 176 -16.38 4.80 9.55
CA SER A 176 -17.68 5.47 9.57
C SER A 176 -17.47 6.98 9.62
N ILE A 177 -17.99 7.71 8.64
CA ILE A 177 -17.78 9.17 8.49
C ILE A 177 -19.11 9.90 8.68
N ASP A 178 -19.13 10.91 9.55
CA ASP A 178 -20.26 11.84 9.68
C ASP A 178 -20.11 13.00 8.70
N THR A 179 -20.90 12.98 7.64
CA THR A 179 -20.90 14.00 6.57
C THR A 179 -21.67 15.27 6.94
N GLY A 180 -22.26 15.33 8.14
CA GLY A 180 -23.20 16.38 8.54
C GLY A 180 -24.61 16.21 7.96
N ALA A 181 -24.76 15.46 6.86
CA ALA A 181 -26.05 14.99 6.33
C ALA A 181 -26.46 13.62 6.91
N GLY A 182 -25.48 12.86 7.42
CA GLY A 182 -25.66 11.54 8.01
C GLY A 182 -24.32 10.80 8.12
N ILE A 183 -24.36 9.62 8.76
CA ILE A 183 -23.21 8.73 8.85
C ILE A 183 -23.17 7.86 7.59
N VAL A 184 -21.99 7.77 6.97
CA VAL A 184 -21.69 6.89 5.84
C VAL A 184 -20.65 5.88 6.30
N ASP A 185 -20.94 4.59 6.10
CA ASP A 185 -20.05 3.50 6.45
C ASP A 185 -19.31 3.01 5.19
N TYR A 186 -17.98 3.01 5.28
CA TYR A 186 -17.08 2.46 4.29
C TYR A 186 -16.46 1.17 4.85
N HIS A 187 -16.54 0.08 4.09
CA HIS A 187 -15.99 -1.23 4.47
C HIS A 187 -15.02 -1.70 3.39
N ASN A 188 -13.75 -1.92 3.77
CA ASN A 188 -12.68 -2.28 2.85
C ASN A 188 -12.67 -1.44 1.56
N ALA A 189 -12.99 -0.16 1.70
CA ALA A 189 -13.09 0.77 0.58
C ALA A 189 -11.70 1.20 0.14
N TRP A 190 -11.53 1.41 -1.16
CA TRP A 190 -10.30 1.98 -1.70
C TRP A 190 -10.15 3.41 -1.17
N VAL A 191 -8.97 3.77 -0.65
CA VAL A 191 -8.77 5.05 0.04
C VAL A 191 -9.16 6.27 -0.81
N PHE A 192 -8.89 6.19 -2.11
CA PHE A 192 -9.18 7.27 -3.07
C PHE A 192 -10.65 7.32 -3.53
N ASP A 193 -11.48 6.33 -3.15
CA ASP A 193 -12.93 6.34 -3.41
C ASP A 193 -13.71 7.12 -2.32
N ILE A 194 -13.04 7.57 -1.24
CA ILE A 194 -13.65 8.26 -0.10
C ILE A 194 -13.37 9.77 -0.23
N PRO A 195 -14.36 10.62 -0.55
CA PRO A 195 -14.14 12.04 -0.83
C PRO A 195 -13.57 12.84 0.34
N GLU A 196 -13.86 12.42 1.57
CA GLU A 196 -13.39 13.09 2.77
C GLU A 196 -11.91 12.77 3.09
N LEU A 197 -11.26 11.89 2.31
CA LEU A 197 -9.85 11.54 2.44
C LEU A 197 -9.05 12.18 1.30
N ILE A 198 -8.28 13.24 1.60
CA ILE A 198 -7.78 14.18 0.57
C ILE A 198 -6.26 14.12 0.31
N ASP A 199 -5.45 13.68 1.28
CA ASP A 199 -3.99 13.54 1.11
C ASP A 199 -3.52 12.20 1.67
N TYR A 200 -3.20 11.24 0.81
CA TYR A 200 -2.72 9.91 1.21
C TYR A 200 -1.22 9.75 0.92
N TRP A 201 -0.47 9.20 1.87
CA TRP A 201 0.95 8.90 1.69
C TRP A 201 1.38 7.63 2.41
N TRP A 202 2.54 7.13 2.01
CA TRP A 202 3.28 6.13 2.76
C TRP A 202 4.42 6.80 3.51
N GLU A 203 4.44 6.72 4.84
CA GLU A 203 5.68 6.88 5.59
C GLU A 203 6.52 5.61 5.38
N TYR A 204 7.56 5.72 4.54
CA TYR A 204 8.44 4.63 4.16
C TYR A 204 9.70 4.65 5.04
N ASP A 205 9.74 3.80 6.07
CA ASP A 205 10.90 3.63 6.95
C ASP A 205 11.85 2.58 6.38
N ASN A 206 12.99 3.03 5.88
CA ASN A 206 13.94 2.19 5.17
C ASN A 206 15.06 1.68 6.08
N SER A 207 14.93 0.44 6.58
CA SER A 207 15.97 -0.25 7.35
C SER A 207 17.08 -0.87 6.47
N GLY A 208 17.57 -0.09 5.51
CA GLY A 208 18.72 -0.40 4.66
C GLY A 208 18.42 -1.24 3.42
N CYS A 209 17.16 -1.35 3.01
CA CYS A 209 16.75 -1.96 1.77
C CYS A 209 17.09 -1.05 0.57
N LYS A 210 17.96 -1.55 -0.32
CA LYS A 210 18.39 -0.78 -1.51
C LYS A 210 17.46 -0.92 -2.71
N LEU A 211 16.59 -1.93 -2.71
CA LEU A 211 15.62 -2.14 -3.77
C LEU A 211 14.39 -2.83 -3.17
N CYS A 212 13.29 -2.10 -3.16
CA CYS A 212 11.95 -2.60 -2.97
C CYS A 212 11.21 -2.47 -4.29
N GLN A 213 10.43 -3.47 -4.68
CA GLN A 213 9.59 -3.40 -5.88
C GLN A 213 8.14 -3.55 -5.48
N VAL A 214 7.30 -2.68 -6.03
CA VAL A 214 5.84 -2.71 -5.90
C VAL A 214 5.23 -3.02 -7.26
N ARG A 215 4.20 -3.88 -7.26
CA ARG A 215 3.44 -4.25 -8.45
C ARG A 215 1.97 -3.92 -8.25
N PHE A 216 1.38 -3.27 -9.25
CA PHE A 216 -0.03 -2.91 -9.27
C PHE A 216 -0.71 -3.69 -10.40
N TYR A 217 -1.61 -4.60 -10.04
CA TYR A 217 -2.42 -5.39 -10.97
C TYR A 217 -3.84 -4.80 -10.97
N LYS A 218 -4.28 -4.26 -12.11
CA LYS A 218 -5.62 -3.63 -12.19
C LYS A 218 -6.71 -4.68 -11.97
N VAL A 219 -7.70 -4.35 -11.16
CA VAL A 219 -8.84 -5.22 -10.83
C VAL A 219 -10.15 -4.45 -10.96
N ASP A 220 -11.21 -5.16 -11.37
CA ASP A 220 -12.55 -4.57 -11.50
C ASP A 220 -13.23 -4.35 -10.14
N SER A 221 -12.83 -5.13 -9.13
CA SER A 221 -13.32 -5.04 -7.75
C SER A 221 -12.19 -5.35 -6.76
N ILE A 222 -12.25 -4.75 -5.57
CA ILE A 222 -11.31 -5.04 -4.48
C ILE A 222 -11.53 -6.49 -4.04
N PRO A 223 -10.53 -7.37 -4.07
CA PRO A 223 -10.70 -8.73 -3.58
C PRO A 223 -10.96 -8.68 -2.07
N GLU A 224 -12.15 -9.11 -1.65
CA GLU A 224 -12.56 -9.24 -0.26
C GLU A 224 -11.51 -10.09 0.48
N GLU A 225 -10.79 -9.49 1.45
CA GLU A 225 -9.79 -10.10 2.36
C GLU A 225 -9.42 -11.56 2.04
N GLY A 226 -8.79 -11.75 0.88
CA GLY A 226 -8.12 -13.00 0.56
C GLY A 226 -6.86 -13.03 1.40
N ILE A 227 -6.96 -13.58 2.62
CA ILE A 227 -5.79 -14.11 3.33
C ILE A 227 -5.03 -14.94 2.28
N PRO A 228 -3.73 -14.70 2.05
CA PRO A 228 -2.95 -15.60 1.21
C PRO A 228 -3.01 -16.98 1.88
N THR A 229 -3.83 -17.88 1.34
CA THR A 229 -3.82 -19.29 1.73
C THR A 229 -2.48 -19.87 1.27
N PRO A 230 -1.74 -20.54 2.16
CA PRO A 230 -0.42 -21.11 1.86
C PRO A 230 -0.46 -22.16 0.74
#